data_AF-A0A920SYK4-F1
#
_entry.id   AF-A0A920SYK4-F1
#
_cell.length_a   1.000
_cell.length_b   1.000
_cell.length_c   1.000
_cell.angle_alpha   90.00
_cell.angle_beta   90.00
_cell.angle_gamma   90.00
#
_symmetry.space_group_name_H-M   'P 1'
#
loop_
_entity.id
_entity.type
_entity.pdbx_description
1 polymer ?
#
loop_
_entity_poly.entity_id
_entity_poly.type
_entity_poly.pdbx_seq_one_letter_code
_entity_poly.pdbx_strand_id
1 'polypeptide(L)' 'MEHRGACGAEEETGDGAGILTALPYEFLDRIAQDELQAQLPRPGKFGAGWFFCRANKTSAKPARGL' A
#
# COMPACT_ATOMS: atom_id res chain seq x y z
N MET A 1 10.20 -8.79 18.49
CA MET A 1 9.07 -7.95 18.99
C MET A 1 7.89 -8.79 19.47
N GLU A 2 8.01 -10.12 19.53
CA GLU A 2 6.90 -11.05 19.84
C GLU A 2 6.35 -10.91 21.26
N HIS A 3 7.19 -10.52 22.23
CA HIS A 3 6.80 -10.35 23.63
C HIS A 3 5.79 -9.20 23.89
N ARG A 4 5.43 -8.43 22.86
CA ARG A 4 4.42 -7.35 22.94
C ARG A 4 3.30 -7.48 21.90
N GLY A 5 3.29 -8.54 21.09
CA GLY A 5 2.14 -8.87 20.25
C GLY A 5 1.11 -9.64 21.08
N ALA A 6 -0.18 -9.50 20.77
CA ALA A 6 -1.12 -10.50 21.24
C ALA A 6 -1.00 -11.76 20.37
N CYS A 7 -1.23 -12.92 20.98
CA CYS A 7 -1.38 -14.16 20.23
C CYS A 7 -2.80 -14.24 19.68
N GLY A 8 -2.93 -14.41 18.36
CA GLY A 8 -4.19 -14.81 17.75
C GLY A 8 -4.64 -16.19 18.25
N ALA A 9 -5.92 -16.50 18.07
CA ALA A 9 -6.46 -17.82 18.40
C ALA A 9 -5.95 -18.93 17.44
N GLU A 10 -5.45 -18.54 16.28
CA GLU A 10 -4.91 -19.39 15.22
C GLU A 10 -3.45 -19.01 14.95
N GLU A 11 -2.61 -20.00 14.64
CA GLU A 11 -1.14 -19.83 14.52
C GLU A 11 -0.74 -18.83 13.41
N GLU A 12 -1.53 -18.75 12.34
CA GLU A 12 -1.30 -17.85 11.20
C GLU A 12 -1.92 -16.45 11.38
N THR A 13 -2.51 -16.16 12.54
CA THR A 13 -3.19 -14.89 12.83
C THR A 13 -2.47 -14.10 13.89
N GLY A 14 -2.38 -12.78 13.69
CA GLY A 14 -1.88 -11.84 14.68
C GLY A 14 -2.64 -10.52 14.60
N ASP A 15 -2.57 -9.74 15.68
CA ASP A 15 -3.32 -8.49 15.82
C ASP A 15 -2.89 -7.39 14.83
N GLY A 16 -1.69 -7.51 14.28
CA GLY A 16 -1.16 -6.62 13.25
C GLY A 16 0.29 -6.20 13.51
N ALA A 17 1.03 -6.02 12.42
CA ALA A 17 2.36 -5.45 12.42
C ALA A 17 2.53 -4.60 11.15
N GLY A 18 3.40 -3.59 11.20
CA GLY A 18 3.66 -2.74 10.05
C GLY A 18 5.01 -2.04 10.14
N ILE A 19 5.54 -1.67 8.98
CA ILE A 19 6.76 -0.87 8.84
C ILE A 19 6.50 0.30 7.91
N LEU A 20 6.96 1.48 8.29
CA LEU A 20 7.00 2.64 7.43
C LEU A 20 8.41 2.77 6.85
N THR A 21 8.49 2.93 5.54
CA THR A 21 9.74 3.12 4.81
C THR A 21 9.65 4.38 3.94
N ALA A 22 10.78 4.78 3.36
CA ALA A 22 10.77 5.76 2.29
C ALA A 22 10.06 5.19 1.05
N LEU A 23 9.47 6.07 0.23
CA LEU A 23 8.87 5.67 -1.04
C LEU A 23 9.96 5.07 -1.95
N PRO A 24 9.76 3.86 -2.51
CA PRO A 24 10.74 3.21 -3.37
C PRO A 24 10.70 3.84 -4.77
N TYR A 25 11.35 5.00 -4.94
CA TYR A 25 11.23 5.84 -6.14
C TYR A 25 11.50 5.08 -7.45
N GLU A 26 12.60 4.34 -7.53
CA GLU A 26 12.98 3.60 -8.75
C GLU A 26 11.94 2.56 -9.14
N PHE A 27 11.35 1.88 -8.15
CA PHE A 27 10.28 0.93 -8.39
C PHE A 27 9.01 1.63 -8.90
N LEU A 28 8.63 2.74 -8.25
CA LEU A 28 7.43 3.50 -8.65
C LEU A 28 7.58 4.13 -10.03
N ASP A 29 8.77 4.64 -10.37
CA ASP A 29 9.04 5.23 -11.69
C ASP A 29 8.97 4.18 -12.79
N ARG A 30 9.55 2.99 -12.55
CA ARG A 30 9.43 1.86 -13.47
C ARG A 30 7.97 1.46 -13.70
N ILE A 31 7.18 1.30 -12.65
CA ILE A 31 5.76 0.93 -12.77
C ILE A 31 4.95 2.03 -13.48
N ALA A 32 5.22 3.30 -13.21
CA ALA A 32 4.57 4.41 -13.90
C ALA A 32 4.83 4.38 -15.43
N GLN A 33 6.05 4.03 -15.83
CA GLN A 33 6.42 3.91 -17.24
C GLN A 33 5.77 2.66 -17.88
N ASP A 34 5.88 1.50 -17.22
CA ASP A 34 5.43 0.21 -17.74
C ASP A 34 3.89 0.11 -17.83
N GLU A 35 3.16 0.58 -16.80
CA GLU A 35 1.71 0.34 -16.67
C GLU A 35 0.85 1.56 -16.99
N LEU A 36 1.38 2.77 -16.77
CA LEU A 36 0.62 4.03 -16.92
C LEU A 36 1.11 4.87 -18.11
N GLN A 37 2.19 4.45 -18.76
CA GLN A 37 2.86 5.22 -19.83
C GLN A 37 3.17 6.66 -19.41
N ALA A 38 3.53 6.83 -18.13
CA ALA A 38 3.76 8.13 -17.50
C ALA A 38 5.17 8.20 -16.90
N GLN A 39 5.75 9.40 -16.85
CA GLN A 39 6.99 9.66 -16.13
C GLN A 39 6.67 10.11 -14.71
N LEU A 40 7.33 9.51 -13.71
CA LEU A 40 7.14 9.92 -12.33
C LEU A 40 7.90 11.24 -12.08
N PRO A 41 7.26 12.26 -11.49
CA PRO A 41 7.97 13.48 -11.09
C PRO A 41 9.08 13.19 -10.09
N ARG A 42 10.11 14.04 -10.05
CA ARG A 42 11.21 13.94 -9.07
C ARG A 42 10.68 13.79 -7.63
N PRO A 43 11.44 13.11 -6.73
CA PRO A 43 11.08 12.99 -5.32
C PRO A 43 10.65 14.34 -4.70
N GLY A 44 9.56 14.32 -3.95
CA GLY A 44 8.95 15.52 -3.36
C GLY A 44 8.03 16.32 -4.30
N LYS A 45 7.82 15.88 -5.54
CA LYS A 45 6.85 16.47 -6.49
C LYS A 45 5.69 15.52 -6.84
N PHE A 46 5.60 14.38 -6.16
CA PHE A 46 4.50 13.43 -6.28
C PHE A 46 4.15 12.85 -4.91
N GLY A 47 2.99 12.22 -4.80
CA GLY A 47 2.58 11.45 -3.64
C GLY A 47 2.13 10.04 -4.05
N ALA A 48 2.27 9.08 -3.15
CA ALA A 48 1.72 7.74 -3.29
C ALA A 48 0.79 7.46 -2.11
N GLY A 49 -0.34 6.78 -2.37
CA GLY A 49 -1.31 6.40 -1.35
C GLY A 49 -1.45 4.88 -1.28
N TRP A 50 -1.51 4.35 -0.06
CA TRP A 50 -1.82 2.94 0.19
C TRP A 50 -3.23 2.84 0.75
N PHE A 51 -4.11 2.11 0.06
CA PHE A 51 -5.54 2.04 0.41
C PHE A 51 -5.98 0.61 0.63
N PHE A 52 -6.79 0.39 1.67
CA PHE A 52 -7.50 -0.86 1.87
C PHE A 52 -8.89 -0.77 1.22
N CYS A 53 -9.15 -1.69 0.29
CA CYS A 53 -10.42 -1.79 -0.43
C CYS A 53 -11.17 -3.06 0.00
N ARG A 54 -12.50 -3.05 -0.13
CA ARG A 54 -13.33 -4.23 0.11
C ARG A 54 -12.93 -5.34 -0.87
N ALA A 55 -12.61 -6.53 -0.36
CA ALA A 55 -12.16 -7.67 -1.16
C ALA A 55 -13.23 -8.20 -2.14
N ASN A 56 -14.51 -7.93 -1.89
CA ASN A 56 -15.61 -8.51 -2.67
C ASN A 56 -16.28 -7.47 -3.59
N LYS A 57 -16.58 -7.87 -4.83
CA LYS A 57 -16.99 -7.00 -5.96
C LYS A 57 -18.42 -6.43 -5.86
N THR A 58 -19.07 -6.46 -4.69
CA THR A 58 -20.42 -5.92 -4.53
C THR A 58 -20.33 -4.41 -4.27
N SER A 59 -20.41 -3.65 -5.37
CA SER A 59 -20.74 -2.23 -5.43
C SER A 59 -19.98 -1.29 -4.47
N ALA A 60 -18.64 -1.42 -4.40
CA ALA A 60 -17.85 -0.28 -3.98
C ALA A 60 -17.92 0.78 -5.10
N LYS A 61 -18.58 1.91 -4.86
CA LYS A 61 -18.33 3.11 -5.67
C LYS A 61 -16.82 3.31 -5.71
N PRO A 62 -16.20 3.61 -6.87
CA PRO A 62 -14.77 3.90 -6.89
C PRO A 62 -14.54 5.01 -5.86
N ALA A 63 -13.70 4.73 -4.86
CA ALA A 63 -13.19 5.77 -4.00
C ALA A 63 -12.49 6.74 -4.94
N ARG A 64 -13.14 7.88 -5.25
CA ARG A 64 -12.52 8.91 -6.08
C ARG A 64 -11.33 9.41 -5.26
N GLY A 65 -10.13 9.02 -5.69
CA GLY A 65 -8.90 9.68 -5.27
C GLY A 65 -9.02 11.17 -5.54
N LEU A 66 -8.39 11.96 -4.66
CA LEU A 66 -8.29 13.41 -4.71
C LEU A 66 -7.99 13.93 -6.13
#